data_AF-A0AAC9QY29-F1
#
_entry.id   AF-A0AAC9QY29-F1
#
_cell.length_a   1.000
_cell.length_b   1.000
_cell.length_c   1.000
_cell.angle_alpha   90.00
_cell.angle_beta   90.00
_cell.angle_gamma   90.00
#
_symmetry.space_group_name_H-M   'P 1'
#
loop_
_entity.id
_entity.type
_entity.pdbx_description
1 polymer ?
#
loop_
_entity_poly.entity_id
_entity_poly.type
_entity_poly.pdbx_seq_one_letter_code
_entity_poly.pdbx_strand_id
1 'polypeptide(L)'
;MKKFYKRIFITLAAVLVVVTSAVFFANFQGMPKSAPEVSAPAEPVNPVPRPAEEMGADTPSAPEIPAPPEDLEPRASTHFLMSEYACDCAGCCDGWPVDMNPELLEKIEALRCTFDCPVIITSGVRCVARNEEVGGVSWSFHKRGYAADLYCPGVAVGDLTLAAKELGMNVLPYYSQGYLHVEVNG
;
A
#
# COMPACT_ATOMS: atom_id res chain seq x y z
N MET A 1 -10.14 34.30 41.76
CA MET A 1 -9.35 33.04 41.71
C MET A 1 -9.42 32.35 40.34
N LYS A 2 -10.56 31.87 39.83
CA LYS A 2 -10.65 31.15 38.53
C LYS A 2 -10.04 31.87 37.31
N LYS A 3 -10.22 33.20 37.19
CA LYS A 3 -9.64 34.01 36.08
C LYS A 3 -8.11 34.13 36.15
N PHE A 4 -7.52 34.00 37.33
CA PHE A 4 -6.08 34.05 37.54
C PHE A 4 -5.41 32.75 37.08
N TYR A 5 -5.96 31.60 37.49
CA TYR A 5 -5.50 30.29 37.02
C TYR A 5 -5.64 30.11 35.51
N LYS A 6 -6.72 30.63 34.90
CA LYS A 6 -6.89 30.60 33.43
C LYS A 6 -5.79 31.38 32.69
N ARG A 7 -5.37 32.53 33.23
CA ARG A 7 -4.28 33.33 32.63
C ARG A 7 -2.93 32.63 32.76
N ILE A 8 -2.64 32.08 33.94
CA ILE A 8 -1.41 31.30 34.19
C ILE A 8 -1.36 30.07 33.25
N PHE A 9 -2.48 29.35 33.13
CA PHE A 9 -2.55 28.17 32.27
C PHE A 9 -2.30 28.52 30.79
N ILE A 10 -2.90 29.60 30.29
CA ILE A 10 -2.68 30.05 28.90
C ILE A 10 -1.21 30.45 28.68
N THR A 11 -0.60 31.18 29.62
CA THR A 11 0.81 31.55 29.51
C THR A 11 1.75 30.36 29.55
N LEU A 12 1.47 29.36 30.41
CA LEU A 12 2.29 28.14 30.49
C LEU A 12 2.15 27.28 29.23
N ALA A 13 0.93 27.16 28.68
CA ALA A 13 0.69 26.44 27.43
C ALA A 13 1.39 27.13 26.24
N ALA A 14 1.36 28.47 26.17
CA ALA A 14 2.05 29.21 25.11
C ALA A 14 3.58 29.05 25.19
N VAL A 15 4.16 29.09 26.39
CA VAL A 15 5.60 28.85 26.58
C VAL A 15 5.97 27.41 26.20
N LEU A 16 5.14 26.42 26.58
CA LEU A 16 5.37 25.03 26.22
C LEU A 16 5.38 24.83 24.69
N VAL A 17 4.41 25.40 23.98
CA VAL A 17 4.35 25.32 22.51
C VAL A 17 5.61 25.91 21.89
N VAL A 18 6.02 27.11 22.30
CA VAL A 18 7.23 27.77 21.77
C VAL A 18 8.49 26.93 22.02
N VAL A 19 8.64 26.35 23.22
CA VAL A 19 9.79 25.49 23.54
C VAL A 19 9.78 24.22 22.69
N THR A 20 8.63 23.55 22.53
CA THR A 20 8.53 22.36 21.68
C THR A 20 8.80 22.65 20.21
N SER A 21 8.32 23.78 19.69
CA SER A 21 8.61 24.20 18.31
C SER A 21 10.10 24.52 18.12
N ALA A 22 10.75 25.18 19.08
CA ALA A 22 12.18 25.47 19.00
C ALA A 22 13.04 24.19 19.00
N VAL A 23 12.69 23.19 19.81
CA VAL A 23 13.35 21.88 19.83
C VAL A 23 13.14 21.13 18.52
N PHE A 24 11.93 21.19 17.93
CA PHE A 24 11.65 20.56 16.65
C PHE A 24 12.48 21.17 15.51
N PHE A 25 12.60 22.50 15.46
CA PHE A 25 13.41 23.19 14.45
C PHE A 25 14.92 22.93 14.60
N ALA A 26 15.43 22.80 15.82
CA ALA A 26 16.84 22.49 16.06
C ALA A 26 17.23 21.07 15.58
N ASN A 27 16.28 20.13 15.51
CA ASN A 27 16.53 18.75 15.08
C ASN A 27 16.37 18.51 13.56
N PHE A 28 15.95 19.51 12.77
CA PHE A 28 15.66 19.32 11.34
C PHE A 28 16.84 19.62 10.39
N GLN A 29 18.00 20.06 10.89
CA GLN A 29 19.16 20.43 10.05
C GLN A 29 20.05 19.24 9.62
N GLY A 30 19.53 18.01 9.65
CA GLY A 30 20.34 16.79 9.46
C GLY A 30 20.16 16.01 8.16
N MET A 31 19.47 16.54 7.13
CA MET A 31 19.25 15.78 5.88
C MET A 31 20.35 16.04 4.83
N PRO A 32 21.08 15.01 4.38
CA PRO A 32 22.07 15.15 3.31
C PRO A 32 21.41 15.42 1.95
N LYS A 33 21.95 16.42 1.24
CA LYS A 33 21.65 16.73 -0.17
C LYS A 33 22.55 15.89 -1.08
N SER A 34 22.01 14.82 -1.66
CA SER A 34 22.30 14.40 -3.04
C SER A 34 21.64 13.05 -3.37
N ALA A 35 20.93 13.01 -4.50
CA ALA A 35 20.53 11.78 -5.18
C ALA A 35 21.68 11.30 -6.07
N PRO A 36 21.88 9.98 -6.28
CA PRO A 36 22.84 9.50 -7.25
C PRO A 36 22.23 9.54 -8.67
N GLU A 37 22.97 10.21 -9.54
CA GLU A 37 22.79 10.31 -10.99
C GLU A 37 23.19 8.97 -11.64
N VAL A 38 22.27 8.31 -12.34
CA VAL A 38 22.55 7.08 -13.10
C VAL A 38 22.70 7.43 -14.57
N SER A 39 23.95 7.42 -15.03
CA SER A 39 24.34 7.58 -16.43
C SER A 39 24.20 6.26 -17.19
N ALA A 40 23.45 6.27 -18.30
CA ALA A 40 23.41 5.19 -19.30
C ALA A 40 24.76 5.05 -20.04
N PRO A 41 25.02 3.90 -20.70
CA PRO A 41 25.31 4.01 -22.13
C PRO A 41 24.82 2.87 -23.05
N ALA A 42 24.35 3.31 -24.22
CA ALA A 42 24.63 2.87 -25.61
C ALA A 42 24.31 1.43 -26.11
N GLU A 43 23.47 1.40 -27.16
CA GLU A 43 23.22 0.33 -28.15
C GLU A 43 24.40 0.14 -29.16
N PRO A 44 24.26 -0.55 -30.31
CA PRO A 44 24.06 -1.99 -30.55
C PRO A 44 25.13 -2.57 -31.51
N VAL A 45 25.37 -3.89 -31.53
CA VAL A 45 26.18 -4.50 -32.61
C VAL A 45 25.56 -5.82 -33.10
N ASN A 46 25.26 -5.84 -34.40
CA ASN A 46 25.10 -7.02 -35.25
C ASN A 46 25.40 -6.57 -36.70
N PRO A 47 25.63 -7.47 -37.68
CA PRO A 47 26.21 -8.82 -37.66
C PRO A 47 27.30 -8.94 -38.75
N VAL A 48 27.84 -10.14 -39.05
CA VAL A 48 28.25 -10.63 -40.41
C VAL A 48 28.90 -12.05 -40.31
N PRO A 49 28.83 -12.91 -41.35
CA PRO A 49 28.46 -14.32 -41.22
C PRO A 49 29.49 -15.35 -41.75
N ARG A 50 29.05 -16.64 -41.69
CA ARG A 50 29.21 -17.75 -42.69
C ARG A 50 30.23 -18.89 -42.34
N PRO A 51 30.17 -20.08 -42.98
CA PRO A 51 29.34 -21.25 -42.59
C PRO A 51 30.10 -22.62 -42.60
N ALA A 52 29.36 -23.68 -42.21
CA ALA A 52 29.48 -25.10 -42.60
C ALA A 52 30.79 -25.82 -42.19
N GLU A 53 30.84 -27.04 -41.66
CA GLU A 53 29.98 -28.19 -41.34
C GLU A 53 30.81 -28.95 -40.26
N GLU A 54 30.27 -29.77 -39.37
CA GLU A 54 30.07 -31.20 -39.63
C GLU A 54 29.12 -31.84 -38.61
N MET A 55 28.49 -32.89 -39.12
CA MET A 55 27.46 -33.72 -38.52
C MET A 55 27.91 -34.46 -37.25
N GLY A 56 27.12 -34.30 -36.20
CA GLY A 56 27.02 -35.23 -35.09
C GLY A 56 25.57 -35.26 -34.64
N ALA A 57 24.90 -36.38 -34.87
CA ALA A 57 23.51 -36.57 -34.48
C ALA A 57 23.43 -36.75 -32.95
N ASP A 58 23.13 -35.65 -32.26
CA ASP A 58 22.53 -35.67 -30.94
C ASP A 58 21.45 -34.60 -30.95
N THR A 59 20.19 -35.02 -30.83
CA THR A 59 19.07 -34.10 -30.63
C THR A 59 19.31 -33.33 -29.34
N PRO A 60 19.52 -32.01 -29.34
CA PRO A 60 19.53 -31.26 -28.09
C PRO A 60 18.09 -31.27 -27.59
N SER A 61 17.85 -31.97 -26.47
CA SER A 61 16.66 -31.68 -25.67
C SER A 61 16.60 -30.17 -25.49
N ALA A 62 15.46 -29.58 -25.86
CA ALA A 62 15.20 -28.18 -25.57
C ALA A 62 15.58 -27.90 -24.11
N PRO A 63 16.23 -26.77 -23.79
CA PRO A 63 16.56 -26.45 -22.41
C PRO A 63 15.26 -26.49 -21.61
N GLU A 64 15.18 -27.41 -20.65
CA GLU A 64 14.14 -27.40 -19.64
C GLU A 64 14.23 -26.04 -18.96
N ILE A 65 13.29 -25.15 -19.29
CA ILE A 65 13.10 -23.92 -18.55
C ILE A 65 12.81 -24.40 -17.12
N PRO A 66 13.67 -24.10 -16.13
CA PRO A 66 13.43 -24.54 -14.77
C PRO A 66 12.06 -24.01 -14.35
N ALA A 67 11.24 -24.90 -13.78
CA ALA A 67 9.96 -24.51 -13.24
C ALA A 67 10.15 -23.28 -12.34
N PRO A 68 9.26 -22.26 -12.42
CA PRO A 68 9.31 -21.13 -11.51
C PRO A 68 9.40 -21.63 -10.06
N PRO A 69 10.14 -20.95 -9.19
CA PRO A 69 10.34 -21.41 -7.83
C PRO A 69 8.99 -21.60 -7.13
N GLU A 70 8.80 -22.76 -6.49
CA GLU A 70 7.53 -23.21 -5.91
C GLU A 70 7.08 -22.44 -4.64
N ASP A 71 7.79 -21.38 -4.28
CA ASP A 71 7.66 -20.63 -3.01
C ASP A 71 7.12 -19.20 -3.16
N LEU A 72 6.62 -18.83 -4.35
CA LEU A 72 6.00 -17.52 -4.53
C LEU A 72 4.62 -17.48 -3.87
N GLU A 73 4.44 -16.60 -2.87
CA GLU A 73 3.14 -16.38 -2.23
C GLU A 73 2.04 -16.12 -3.28
N PRO A 74 0.81 -16.67 -3.08
CA PRO A 74 -0.29 -16.46 -4.01
C PRO A 74 -0.60 -14.97 -4.20
N ARG A 75 -0.70 -14.55 -5.47
CA ARG A 75 -1.01 -13.16 -5.83
C ARG A 75 -2.52 -12.94 -5.94
N ALA A 76 -2.99 -11.82 -5.41
CA ALA A 76 -4.35 -11.32 -5.62
C ALA A 76 -4.45 -10.61 -6.98
N SER A 77 -3.43 -9.82 -7.33
CA SER A 77 -3.34 -9.08 -8.59
C SER A 77 -1.87 -8.96 -9.03
N THR A 78 -1.61 -8.18 -10.09
CA THR A 78 -0.23 -7.87 -10.52
C THR A 78 0.61 -7.32 -9.38
N HIS A 79 0.03 -6.52 -8.48
CA HIS A 79 0.80 -5.83 -7.44
C HIS A 79 0.48 -6.22 -6.00
N PHE A 80 -0.64 -6.90 -5.74
CA PHE A 80 -1.03 -7.31 -4.40
C PHE A 80 -0.91 -8.82 -4.20
N LEU A 81 -0.42 -9.21 -3.03
CA LEU A 81 -0.48 -10.59 -2.54
C LEU A 81 -1.85 -10.87 -1.93
N MET A 82 -2.25 -12.14 -1.90
CA MET A 82 -3.45 -12.56 -1.17
C MET A 82 -3.34 -12.20 0.31
N SER A 83 -2.16 -12.38 0.91
CA SER A 83 -1.88 -12.11 2.32
C SER A 83 -2.15 -10.65 2.74
N GLU A 84 -1.96 -9.67 1.83
CA GLU A 84 -2.22 -8.25 2.10
C GLU A 84 -3.71 -7.92 2.32
N TYR A 85 -4.60 -8.76 1.79
CA TYR A 85 -6.05 -8.58 1.91
C TYR A 85 -6.67 -9.47 2.99
N ALA A 86 -5.92 -10.46 3.49
CA ALA A 86 -6.41 -11.39 4.50
C ALA A 86 -6.74 -10.67 5.82
N CYS A 87 -7.64 -11.26 6.60
CA CYS A 87 -7.99 -10.80 7.93
C CYS A 87 -6.76 -10.88 8.86
N ASP A 88 -6.38 -9.75 9.42
CA ASP A 88 -5.19 -9.55 10.27
C ASP A 88 -5.45 -9.86 11.76
N CYS A 89 -6.40 -10.75 12.05
CA CYS A 89 -6.75 -11.07 13.43
C CYS A 89 -5.70 -11.97 14.09
N ALA A 90 -5.68 -11.97 15.42
CA ALA A 90 -4.78 -12.80 16.22
C ALA A 90 -5.21 -14.29 16.26
N GLY A 91 -5.36 -14.93 15.09
CA GLY A 91 -5.62 -16.37 14.96
C GLY A 91 -7.06 -16.83 15.20
N CYS A 92 -8.00 -15.89 15.18
CA CYS A 92 -9.43 -16.15 15.36
C CYS A 92 -10.13 -16.72 14.10
N CYS A 93 -9.45 -16.66 12.95
CA CYS A 93 -9.82 -17.30 11.68
C CYS A 93 -8.53 -17.68 10.94
N ASP A 94 -8.67 -18.35 9.80
CA ASP A 94 -7.59 -18.73 8.88
C ASP A 94 -7.13 -17.58 7.95
N GLY A 95 -7.67 -16.38 8.16
CA GLY A 95 -7.41 -15.18 7.34
C GLY A 95 -8.53 -14.90 6.33
N TRP A 96 -9.40 -15.85 6.01
CA TRP A 96 -10.41 -15.71 4.96
C TRP A 96 -11.82 -16.05 5.46
N PRO A 97 -12.38 -15.25 6.39
CA PRO A 97 -13.75 -15.44 6.88
C PRO A 97 -14.82 -15.17 5.81
N VAL A 98 -14.45 -14.47 4.74
CA VAL A 98 -15.25 -14.17 3.55
C VAL A 98 -14.30 -13.95 2.37
N ASP A 99 -14.78 -14.20 1.15
CA ASP A 99 -14.03 -13.92 -0.06
C ASP A 99 -13.83 -12.41 -0.26
N MET A 100 -12.67 -12.02 -0.78
CA MET A 100 -12.42 -10.67 -1.26
C MET A 100 -13.23 -10.40 -2.52
N ASN A 101 -13.83 -9.21 -2.63
CA ASN A 101 -14.54 -8.81 -3.82
C ASN A 101 -13.56 -8.46 -4.98
N PRO A 102 -13.68 -9.12 -6.15
CA PRO A 102 -12.77 -8.89 -7.26
C PRO A 102 -12.90 -7.51 -7.90
N GLU A 103 -14.09 -6.90 -7.93
CA GLU A 103 -14.30 -5.52 -8.44
C GLU A 103 -13.55 -4.50 -7.58
N LEU A 104 -13.62 -4.65 -6.25
CA LEU A 104 -12.89 -3.76 -5.36
C LEU A 104 -11.37 -3.91 -5.54
N LEU A 105 -10.88 -5.14 -5.65
CA LEU A 105 -9.46 -5.38 -5.91
C LEU A 105 -9.00 -4.76 -7.23
N GLU A 106 -9.77 -4.92 -8.31
CA GLU A 106 -9.46 -4.31 -9.61
C GLU A 106 -9.36 -2.78 -9.51
N LYS A 107 -10.25 -2.14 -8.75
CA LYS A 107 -10.21 -0.69 -8.52
C LYS A 107 -9.02 -0.26 -7.66
N ILE A 108 -8.63 -1.04 -6.65
CA ILE A 108 -7.44 -0.77 -5.84
C ILE A 108 -6.16 -0.93 -6.68
N GLU A 109 -6.12 -1.93 -7.56
CA GLU A 109 -5.05 -2.12 -8.55
C GLU A 109 -4.94 -0.92 -9.49
N ALA A 110 -6.07 -0.45 -10.03
CA ALA A 110 -6.10 0.74 -10.86
C ALA A 110 -5.65 1.99 -10.09
N LEU A 111 -6.05 2.15 -8.82
CA LEU A 111 -5.65 3.26 -7.96
C LEU A 111 -4.13 3.29 -7.78
N ARG A 112 -3.51 2.14 -7.53
CA ARG A 112 -2.05 2.01 -7.47
C ARG A 112 -1.41 2.48 -8.79
N CYS A 113 -1.92 2.02 -9.92
CA CYS A 113 -1.42 2.40 -11.24
C CYS A 113 -1.59 3.92 -11.53
N THR A 114 -2.63 4.57 -11.01
CA THR A 114 -2.84 6.03 -11.17
C THR A 114 -1.69 6.85 -10.59
N PHE A 115 -1.15 6.44 -9.45
CA PHE A 115 -0.06 7.17 -8.78
C PHE A 115 1.33 6.63 -9.11
N ASP A 116 1.42 5.46 -9.76
CA ASP A 116 2.67 4.71 -9.96
C ASP A 116 3.48 4.56 -8.65
N CYS A 117 2.75 4.39 -7.54
CA CYS A 117 3.27 4.33 -6.19
C CYS A 117 2.67 3.13 -5.44
N PRO A 118 3.35 2.56 -4.44
CA PRO A 118 2.77 1.52 -3.60
C PRO A 118 1.52 2.01 -2.87
N VAL A 119 0.39 1.32 -3.09
CA VAL A 119 -0.78 1.41 -2.23
C VAL A 119 -0.66 0.29 -1.21
N ILE A 120 -0.81 0.60 0.07
CA ILE A 120 -0.68 -0.36 1.17
C ILE A 120 -2.06 -0.60 1.76
N ILE A 121 -2.50 -1.86 1.72
CA ILE A 121 -3.73 -2.30 2.38
C ILE A 121 -3.40 -2.58 3.84
N THR A 122 -4.04 -1.83 4.75
CA THR A 122 -3.86 -2.01 6.20
C THR A 122 -4.91 -2.93 6.78
N SER A 123 -6.05 -3.10 6.09
CA SER A 123 -7.09 -4.04 6.50
C SER A 123 -7.97 -4.41 5.31
N GLY A 124 -7.97 -5.69 4.92
CA GLY A 124 -8.85 -6.23 3.89
C GLY A 124 -10.11 -6.84 4.49
N VAL A 125 -10.33 -8.15 4.30
CA VAL A 125 -11.50 -8.83 4.89
C VAL A 125 -11.39 -8.90 6.40
N ARG A 126 -12.52 -8.90 7.12
CA ARG A 126 -12.54 -9.04 8.58
C ARG A 126 -13.49 -10.13 9.03
N CYS A 127 -13.06 -10.91 10.01
CA CYS A 127 -13.98 -11.77 10.76
C CYS A 127 -14.77 -10.92 11.78
N VAL A 128 -15.74 -11.53 12.43
CA VAL A 128 -16.54 -10.84 13.46
C VAL A 128 -15.66 -10.32 14.61
N ALA A 129 -14.76 -11.16 15.14
CA ALA A 129 -13.92 -10.80 16.27
C ALA A 129 -12.99 -9.62 15.95
N ARG A 130 -12.32 -9.63 14.78
CA ARG A 130 -11.45 -8.52 14.35
C ARG A 130 -12.24 -7.24 14.14
N ASN A 131 -13.39 -7.34 13.50
CA ASN A 131 -14.25 -6.19 13.29
C ASN A 131 -14.69 -5.55 14.60
N GLU A 132 -15.05 -6.35 15.62
CA GLU A 132 -15.40 -5.84 16.95
C GLU A 132 -14.19 -5.22 17.68
N GLU A 133 -13.03 -5.87 17.61
CA GLU A 133 -11.78 -5.40 18.22
C GLU A 133 -11.40 -3.99 17.74
N VAL A 134 -11.51 -3.74 16.43
CA VAL A 134 -11.21 -2.44 15.82
C VAL A 134 -12.36 -1.44 15.90
N GLY A 135 -13.47 -1.78 16.57
CA GLY A 135 -14.63 -0.91 16.75
C GLY A 135 -15.51 -0.75 15.50
N GLY A 136 -15.47 -1.71 14.58
CA GLY A 136 -16.29 -1.74 13.37
C GLY A 136 -17.78 -1.99 13.65
N VAL A 137 -18.63 -1.50 12.75
CA VAL A 137 -20.09 -1.63 12.87
C VAL A 137 -20.59 -3.05 12.55
N SER A 138 -21.77 -3.41 13.03
CA SER A 138 -22.35 -4.75 12.85
C SER A 138 -22.55 -5.15 11.38
N TRP A 139 -22.80 -4.18 10.49
CA TRP A 139 -23.01 -4.40 9.06
C TRP A 139 -21.80 -3.94 8.21
N SER A 140 -20.60 -4.02 8.79
CA SER A 140 -19.35 -3.64 8.11
C SER A 140 -19.14 -4.37 6.79
N PHE A 141 -18.72 -3.62 5.77
CA PHE A 141 -18.45 -4.14 4.42
C PHE A 141 -17.19 -5.02 4.39
N HIS A 142 -16.24 -4.82 5.31
CA HIS A 142 -15.08 -5.72 5.47
C HIS A 142 -15.49 -7.16 5.79
N LYS A 143 -16.58 -7.33 6.57
CA LYS A 143 -17.13 -8.65 6.91
C LYS A 143 -17.86 -9.33 5.74
N ARG A 144 -17.95 -8.65 4.60
CA ARG A 144 -18.65 -9.10 3.40
C ARG A 144 -17.74 -9.15 2.18
N GLY A 145 -16.48 -8.73 2.31
CA GLY A 145 -15.52 -8.68 1.20
C GLY A 145 -15.53 -7.39 0.38
N TYR A 146 -16.39 -6.42 0.72
CA TYR A 146 -16.69 -5.25 -0.11
C TYR A 146 -15.95 -3.97 0.33
N ALA A 147 -15.04 -4.04 1.29
CA ALA A 147 -14.27 -2.88 1.75
C ALA A 147 -12.82 -3.22 2.08
N ALA A 148 -11.96 -2.21 1.97
CA ALA A 148 -10.57 -2.22 2.40
C ALA A 148 -10.17 -0.86 2.99
N ASP A 149 -9.27 -0.90 3.96
CA ASP A 149 -8.57 0.29 4.46
C ASP A 149 -7.19 0.34 3.82
N LEU A 150 -6.81 1.50 3.27
CA LEU A 150 -5.56 1.67 2.54
C LEU A 150 -4.97 3.08 2.62
N TYR A 151 -3.68 3.19 2.34
CA TYR A 151 -2.99 4.47 2.15
C TYR A 151 -1.92 4.35 1.06
N CYS A 152 -1.41 5.48 0.58
CA CYS A 152 -0.33 5.55 -0.39
C CYS A 152 0.76 6.49 0.14
N PRO A 153 1.95 6.00 0.52
CA PRO A 153 3.03 6.83 1.04
C PRO A 153 3.37 7.98 0.08
N GLY A 154 3.48 9.19 0.61
CA GLY A 154 3.80 10.39 -0.19
C GLY A 154 2.62 10.99 -0.96
N VAL A 155 1.45 10.34 -0.96
CA VAL A 155 0.21 10.90 -1.55
C VAL A 155 -0.69 11.42 -0.44
N ALA A 156 -1.18 12.65 -0.58
CA ALA A 156 -2.09 13.23 0.40
C ALA A 156 -3.45 12.49 0.37
N VAL A 157 -4.06 12.33 1.55
CA VAL A 157 -5.38 11.69 1.71
C VAL A 157 -6.43 12.30 0.77
N GLY A 158 -6.39 13.62 0.56
CA GLY A 158 -7.29 14.31 -0.35
C GLY A 158 -7.14 13.86 -1.81
N ASP A 159 -5.91 13.81 -2.32
CA ASP A 159 -5.63 13.41 -3.71
C ASP A 159 -5.98 11.93 -3.92
N LEU A 160 -5.62 11.07 -2.97
CA LEU A 160 -5.97 9.65 -2.98
C LEU A 160 -7.49 9.45 -2.96
N THR A 161 -8.22 10.27 -2.20
CA THR A 161 -9.70 10.24 -2.15
C THR A 161 -10.32 10.57 -3.49
N LEU A 162 -9.81 11.61 -4.17
CA LEU A 162 -10.33 12.03 -5.47
C LEU A 162 -10.14 10.93 -6.51
N ALA A 163 -8.92 10.40 -6.64
CA ALA A 163 -8.62 9.31 -7.56
C ALA A 163 -9.47 8.06 -7.28
N ALA A 164 -9.62 7.68 -6.00
CA ALA A 164 -10.45 6.52 -5.65
C ALA A 164 -11.93 6.70 -6.03
N LYS A 165 -12.47 7.92 -5.90
CA LYS A 165 -13.84 8.24 -6.33
C LYS A 165 -13.98 8.23 -7.85
N GLU A 166 -12.99 8.73 -8.58
CA GLU A 166 -12.97 8.68 -10.07
C GLU A 166 -12.97 7.25 -10.60
N LEU A 167 -12.37 6.31 -9.85
CA LEU A 167 -12.42 4.87 -10.12
C LEU A 167 -13.76 4.22 -9.68
N GLY A 168 -14.72 5.00 -9.21
CA GLY A 168 -16.05 4.52 -8.84
C GLY A 168 -16.09 3.74 -7.52
N MET A 169 -15.20 4.05 -6.57
CA MET A 169 -15.29 3.59 -5.19
C MET A 169 -16.07 4.60 -4.32
N ASN A 170 -16.82 4.10 -3.35
CA ASN A 170 -17.26 4.91 -2.23
C ASN A 170 -16.09 5.07 -1.25
N VAL A 171 -15.86 6.28 -0.75
CA VAL A 171 -14.66 6.60 0.03
C VAL A 171 -15.02 7.36 1.30
N LEU A 172 -14.52 6.88 2.43
CA LEU A 172 -14.53 7.56 3.73
C LEU A 172 -13.09 7.92 4.12
N PRO A 173 -12.67 9.19 4.02
CA PRO A 173 -11.31 9.60 4.35
C PRO A 173 -11.09 9.79 5.85
N TYR A 174 -9.98 9.24 6.37
CA TYR A 174 -9.54 9.40 7.75
C TYR A 174 -8.31 10.32 7.82
N TYR A 175 -8.52 11.63 7.65
CA TYR A 175 -7.43 12.62 7.54
C TYR A 175 -6.44 12.63 8.71
N SER A 176 -6.93 12.45 9.95
CA SER A 176 -6.07 12.43 11.13
C SER A 176 -5.19 11.18 11.24
N GLN A 177 -5.61 10.08 10.63
CA GLN A 177 -4.92 8.78 10.66
C GLN A 177 -4.13 8.52 9.38
N GLY A 178 -4.41 9.25 8.29
CA GLY A 178 -3.66 9.18 7.04
C GLY A 178 -4.07 8.05 6.09
N TYR A 179 -5.26 7.47 6.25
CA TYR A 179 -5.75 6.38 5.40
C TYR A 179 -7.18 6.63 4.87
N LEU A 180 -7.60 5.81 3.93
CA LEU A 180 -8.95 5.77 3.37
C LEU A 180 -9.61 4.44 3.70
N HIS A 181 -10.88 4.47 4.07
CA HIS A 181 -11.77 3.33 3.88
C HIS A 181 -12.37 3.45 2.49
N VAL A 182 -12.21 2.42 1.66
CA VAL A 182 -12.80 2.31 0.33
C VAL A 182 -13.75 1.13 0.26
N GLU A 183 -14.85 1.28 -0.46
CA GLU A 183 -15.82 0.21 -0.66
C GLU A 183 -16.52 0.28 -2.01
N VAL A 184 -17.06 -0.86 -2.46
CA VAL A 184 -17.96 -0.96 -3.63
C VAL A 184 -19.34 -1.41 -3.19
N ASN A 185 -20.32 -1.35 -4.10
CA ASN A 185 -21.69 -1.77 -3.80
C ASN A 185 -21.73 -3.26 -3.49
N GLY A 186 -22.44 -3.64 -2.41
CA GLY A 186 -22.62 -5.04 -2.01
C GLY A 186 -23.94 -5.29 -1.33
#